data_AF-A0A836XD71-F1
#
_entry.id   AF-A0A836XD71-F1
#
_cell.length_a   1.000
_cell.length_b   1.000
_cell.length_c   1.000
_cell.angle_alpha   90.00
_cell.angle_beta   90.00
_cell.angle_gamma   90.00
#
_symmetry.space_group_name_H-M   'P 1'
#
loop_
_entity.id
_entity.type
_entity.pdbx_description
1 polymer ?
#
loop_
_entity_poly.entity_id
_entity_poly.type
_entity_poly.pdbx_seq_one_letter_code
_entity_poly.pdbx_strand_id
1 'polypeptide(L)'
;MTLKINVGELVAQDRFEISLNGVSLESDPRRSTPRHHTPYTGVWLEFELHKVRPHRGVNTLKFVLLERPKDFDGAISIDDVELVVECDVFPNSRG
;
A
#
# COMPACT_ATOMS: atom_id res chain seq x y z
N MET A 1 8.44 0.91 9.37
CA MET A 1 7.07 1.39 9.10
C MET A 1 6.69 1.01 7.68
N THR A 2 5.56 0.35 7.53
CA THR A 2 5.13 -0.24 6.27
C THR A 2 3.69 0.15 5.98
N LEU A 3 3.43 0.66 4.78
CA LEU A 3 2.07 0.87 4.27
C LEU A 3 1.67 -0.36 3.45
N LYS A 4 0.53 -0.95 3.75
CA LYS A 4 -0.01 -2.09 3.02
C LYS A 4 -1.37 -1.73 2.47
N ILE A 5 -1.61 -2.03 1.19
CA ILE A 5 -2.88 -1.78 0.51
C ILE A 5 -3.31 -3.10 -0.13
N ASN A 6 -4.47 -3.64 0.26
CA ASN A 6 -5.01 -4.82 -0.39
C ASN A 6 -5.87 -4.40 -1.57
N VAL A 7 -5.52 -4.89 -2.76
CA VAL A 7 -6.17 -4.50 -4.01
C VAL A 7 -6.79 -5.72 -4.68
N GLY A 8 -8.12 -5.77 -4.72
CA GLY A 8 -8.89 -6.81 -5.39
C GLY A 8 -8.86 -6.65 -6.91
N GLU A 9 -8.90 -7.79 -7.62
CA GLU A 9 -8.92 -7.86 -9.10
C GLU A 9 -7.76 -7.13 -9.79
N LEU A 10 -6.62 -6.93 -9.10
CA LEU A 10 -5.43 -6.31 -9.67
C LEU A 10 -4.73 -7.27 -10.64
N VAL A 11 -4.51 -6.82 -11.89
CA VAL A 11 -3.77 -7.59 -12.90
C VAL A 11 -2.44 -6.92 -13.23
N ALA A 12 -1.47 -7.71 -13.69
CA ALA A 12 -0.10 -7.25 -13.91
C ALA A 12 0.03 -6.10 -14.94
N GLN A 13 -0.95 -5.95 -15.83
CA GLN A 13 -0.98 -4.92 -16.87
C GLN A 13 -1.69 -3.62 -16.42
N ASP A 14 -2.29 -3.60 -15.22
CA ASP A 14 -2.87 -2.38 -14.67
C ASP A 14 -1.79 -1.34 -14.41
N ARG A 15 -2.07 -0.10 -14.78
CA ARG A 15 -1.23 1.05 -14.45
C ARG A 15 -1.93 1.92 -13.43
N PHE A 16 -1.27 2.16 -12.32
CA PHE A 16 -1.80 2.96 -11.23
C PHE A 16 -0.70 3.80 -10.58
N GLU A 17 -1.11 4.90 -9.98
CA GLU A 17 -0.25 5.77 -9.17
C GLU A 17 -0.72 5.76 -7.72
N ILE A 18 0.25 5.73 -6.80
CA ILE A 18 0.00 5.83 -5.37
C ILE A 18 0.82 6.98 -4.82
N SER A 19 0.20 7.86 -4.06
CA SER A 19 0.87 8.97 -3.40
C SER A 19 0.41 9.13 -1.96
N LEU A 20 1.34 9.53 -1.10
CA LEU A 20 1.10 9.90 0.29
C LEU A 20 1.43 11.38 0.45
N ASN A 21 0.46 12.16 0.93
CA ASN A 21 0.58 13.60 1.11
C ASN A 21 1.02 14.34 -0.17
N GLY A 22 0.54 13.87 -1.32
CA GLY A 22 0.87 14.44 -2.64
C GLY A 22 2.22 14.00 -3.22
N VAL A 23 2.99 13.17 -2.51
CA VAL A 23 4.29 12.65 -2.98
C VAL A 23 4.13 11.21 -3.45
N SER A 24 4.61 10.91 -4.66
CA SER A 24 4.55 9.56 -5.24
C SER A 24 5.36 8.54 -4.43
N LEU A 25 4.80 7.35 -4.26
CA LEU A 25 5.44 6.21 -3.59
C LEU A 25 6.28 5.33 -4.54
N GLU A 26 6.38 5.66 -5.83
CA GLU A 26 7.19 4.89 -6.79
C GLU A 26 8.67 4.79 -6.39
N SER A 27 9.16 5.75 -5.61
CA SER A 27 10.55 5.82 -5.17
C SER A 27 10.88 4.95 -3.94
N ASP A 28 9.86 4.38 -3.30
CA ASP A 28 9.98 3.49 -2.13
C ASP A 28 9.87 2.01 -2.56
N PRO A 29 10.59 1.07 -1.89
CA PRO A 29 10.53 -0.34 -2.23
C PRO A 29 9.10 -0.90 -2.10
N ARG A 30 8.63 -1.56 -3.16
CA ARG A 30 7.31 -2.21 -3.21
C ARG A 30 7.45 -3.72 -3.32
N ARG A 31 6.71 -4.44 -2.48
CA ARG A 31 6.49 -5.89 -2.60
C ARG A 31 5.02 -6.17 -2.93
N SER A 32 4.78 -7.20 -3.73
CA SER A 32 3.44 -7.76 -3.96
C SER A 32 3.35 -9.13 -3.29
N THR A 33 2.37 -9.34 -2.41
CA THR A 33 2.12 -10.65 -1.78
C THR A 33 0.66 -11.06 -1.99
N PRO A 34 0.37 -12.33 -2.36
CA PRO A 34 -0.99 -12.83 -2.41
C PRO A 34 -1.63 -12.82 -1.02
N ARG A 35 -2.91 -12.48 -0.91
CA ARG A 35 -3.64 -12.64 0.37
C ARG A 35 -3.94 -14.13 0.59
N HIS A 36 -3.43 -14.69 1.69
CA HIS A 36 -3.27 -16.15 1.88
C HIS A 36 -4.52 -16.93 2.36
N HIS A 37 -5.70 -16.33 2.52
CA HIS A 37 -6.79 -16.98 3.27
C HIS A 37 -8.18 -17.07 2.60
N THR A 38 -8.36 -16.59 1.38
CA THR A 38 -9.62 -16.80 0.64
C THR A 38 -9.36 -17.06 -0.84
N PRO A 39 -10.12 -17.91 -1.54
CA PRO A 39 -10.15 -17.89 -3.00
C PRO A 39 -10.70 -16.53 -3.46
N TYR A 40 -10.24 -15.99 -4.59
CA TYR A 40 -10.52 -14.63 -5.12
C TYR A 40 -9.75 -13.46 -4.48
N THR A 41 -8.56 -13.73 -3.93
CA THR A 41 -7.83 -12.77 -3.10
C THR A 41 -7.07 -11.69 -3.86
N GLY A 42 -7.38 -10.44 -3.51
CA GLY A 42 -6.58 -9.28 -3.87
C GLY A 42 -5.11 -9.39 -3.45
N VAL A 43 -4.28 -8.56 -4.09
CA VAL A 43 -2.83 -8.51 -3.86
C VAL A 43 -2.54 -7.44 -2.81
N TRP A 44 -1.72 -7.79 -1.82
CA TRP A 44 -1.13 -6.78 -0.95
C TRP A 44 0.00 -6.07 -1.67
N LEU A 45 -0.15 -4.76 -1.83
CA LEU A 45 0.92 -3.84 -2.21
C LEU A 45 1.54 -3.30 -0.93
N GLU A 46 2.78 -3.69 -0.65
CA GLU A 46 3.49 -3.32 0.58
C GLU A 46 4.62 -2.35 0.26
N PHE A 47 4.58 -1.16 0.86
CA PHE A 47 5.57 -0.10 0.68
C PHE A 47 6.33 0.11 1.99
N GLU A 48 7.64 -0.09 1.95
CA GLU A 48 8.52 0.36 3.02
C GLU A 48 8.76 1.86 2.88
N LEU A 49 8.14 2.66 3.75
CA LEU A 49 8.02 4.11 3.59
C LEU A 49 9.30 4.90 3.88
N HIS A 50 10.47 4.57 3.33
CA HIS A 50 11.74 5.16 3.73
C HIS A 50 11.86 6.66 3.45
N LYS A 51 11.38 7.09 2.28
CA LYS A 51 11.51 8.48 1.80
C LYS A 51 10.25 9.29 2.07
N VAL A 52 9.07 8.71 1.88
CA VAL A 52 7.79 9.40 2.07
C VAL A 52 7.17 8.96 3.39
N ARG A 53 7.28 9.81 4.43
CA ARG A 53 6.77 9.51 5.78
C ARG A 53 5.44 10.23 6.05
N PRO A 54 4.50 9.59 6.76
CA PRO A 54 3.36 10.29 7.32
C PRO A 54 3.80 11.30 8.37
N HIS A 55 3.05 12.38 8.53
CA HIS A 55 3.30 13.40 9.54
C HIS A 55 2.25 13.36 10.64
N ARG A 56 2.52 14.06 11.75
CA ARG A 56 1.51 14.25 12.81
C ARG A 56 0.29 14.96 12.22
N GLY A 57 -0.90 14.44 12.53
CA GLY A 57 -2.17 14.99 12.05
C GLY A 57 -2.72 14.23 10.84
N VAL A 58 -3.48 14.93 10.00
CA VAL A 58 -4.18 14.35 8.84
C VAL A 58 -3.17 14.00 7.77
N ASN A 59 -3.24 12.78 7.25
CA ASN A 59 -2.47 12.34 6.08
C ASN A 59 -3.46 11.92 4.97
N THR A 60 -3.06 12.12 3.72
CA THR A 60 -3.88 11.76 2.55
C THR A 60 -3.15 10.72 1.72
N LEU A 61 -3.72 9.52 1.64
CA LEU A 61 -3.32 8.49 0.69
C LEU A 61 -4.21 8.59 -0.55
N LYS A 62 -3.61 8.65 -1.73
CA LYS A 62 -4.33 8.67 -3.01
C LYS A 62 -3.88 7.48 -3.85
N PHE A 63 -4.86 6.72 -4.32
CA PHE A 63 -4.70 5.64 -5.30
C PHE A 63 -5.43 6.04 -6.57
N VAL A 64 -4.76 6.01 -7.72
CA VAL A 64 -5.35 6.35 -9.01
C VAL A 64 -5.11 5.22 -9.98
N LEU A 65 -6.18 4.63 -10.51
CA LEU A 65 -6.10 3.73 -11.65
C LEU A 65 -6.02 4.55 -12.93
N LEU A 66 -4.90 4.48 -13.63
CA LEU A 66 -4.66 5.21 -14.87
C LEU A 66 -5.17 4.45 -16.09
N GLU A 67 -4.91 3.14 -16.12
CA GLU A 67 -5.18 2.31 -17.28
C GLU A 67 -5.35 0.85 -16.87
N ARG A 68 -6.22 0.13 -17.60
CA ARG A 68 -6.39 -1.32 -17.53
C ARG A 68 -6.20 -1.93 -18.91
N PRO A 69 -5.80 -3.21 -19.01
CA PRO A 69 -5.79 -3.90 -20.30
C PRO A 69 -7.17 -3.86 -20.97
N LYS A 70 -7.15 -3.72 -22.30
CA LYS A 70 -8.36 -3.76 -23.12
C LYS A 70 -9.02 -5.13 -22.95
N ASP A 71 -10.36 -5.13 -22.91
CA ASP A 71 -11.21 -6.31 -22.73
C ASP A 71 -11.22 -6.91 -21.30
N PHE A 72 -10.70 -6.18 -20.29
CA PHE A 72 -10.88 -6.53 -18.89
C PHE A 72 -12.04 -5.75 -18.26
N ASP A 73 -13.21 -6.39 -18.15
CA ASP A 73 -14.44 -5.76 -17.63
C ASP A 73 -14.51 -5.67 -16.10
N GLY A 74 -13.54 -6.23 -15.38
CA GLY A 74 -13.49 -6.18 -13.92
C GLY A 74 -13.20 -4.77 -13.39
N ALA A 75 -13.68 -4.46 -12.19
CA ALA A 75 -13.33 -3.25 -11.45
C ALA A 75 -12.24 -3.54 -10.41
N ILE A 76 -11.36 -2.58 -10.13
CA ILE A 76 -10.46 -2.67 -8.98
C ILE A 76 -11.23 -2.29 -7.71
N SER A 77 -10.97 -3.02 -6.63
CA SER A 77 -11.41 -2.69 -5.28
C SER A 77 -10.21 -2.44 -4.38
N ILE A 78 -10.35 -1.51 -3.44
CA ILE A 78 -9.44 -1.40 -2.30
C ILE A 78 -10.16 -2.05 -1.13
N ASP A 79 -9.68 -3.23 -0.75
CA ASP A 79 -10.33 -4.06 0.26
C ASP A 79 -9.87 -3.67 1.66
N ASP A 80 -8.60 -3.26 1.80
CA ASP A 80 -8.00 -2.89 3.09
C ASP A 80 -6.80 -1.96 2.92
N VAL A 81 -6.53 -1.15 3.95
CA VAL A 81 -5.37 -0.25 4.04
C VAL A 81 -4.82 -0.28 5.47
N GLU A 82 -3.57 -0.71 5.62
CA GLU A 82 -2.88 -0.79 6.91
C GLU A 82 -1.63 0.10 6.93
N LEU A 83 -1.40 0.81 8.03
CA LEU A 83 -0.12 1.44 8.33
C LEU A 83 0.50 0.78 9.55
N VAL A 84 1.52 -0.05 9.33
CA VAL A 84 2.23 -0.78 10.36
C VAL A 84 3.37 0.07 10.90
N VAL A 85 3.29 0.46 12.17
CA VAL A 85 4.34 1.18 12.88
C VAL A 85 4.98 0.23 13.89
N GLU A 86 6.19 -0.21 13.59
CA GLU A 86 7.00 -0.97 14.53
C GLU A 86 7.68 0.00 15.49
N CYS A 87 7.36 -0.12 16.77
CA CYS A 87 8.02 0.62 17.83
C CYS A 87 8.99 -0.33 18.54
N ASP A 88 10.28 -0.07 18.43
CA ASP A 88 11.25 -0.75 19.28
C ASP A 88 11.03 -0.31 20.73
N VAL A 89 10.85 -1.28 21.61
CA VAL A 89 10.76 -1.03 23.05
C VAL A 89 12.19 -0.82 23.54
N PHE A 90 12.63 0.43 23.69
CA PHE A 90 13.80 0.71 24.50
C PHE A 90 13.46 0.44 25.97
N PRO A 91 14.11 -0.52 26.66
CA PRO A 91 13.99 -0.58 28.10
C PRO A 91 14.67 0.68 28.65
N ASN A 92 13.86 1.60 29.18
CA ASN A 92 14.36 2.66 30.04
C ASN A 92 14.90 2.00 31.33
N SER A 93 16.15 1.53 31.30
CA SER A 93 16.89 1.32 32.54
C SER A 93 17.28 2.70 33.07
N ARG A 94 16.39 3.29 33.87
CA ARG A 94 16.73 4.29 34.87
C ARG A 94 16.92 3.57 36.20
N GLY A 95 18.07 3.79 36.82
CA GLY A 95 18.46 3.30 38.14
C GLY A 95 19.95 3.31 38.27
#